data_AF-A0A8H4EL21-F1
#
_entry.id   AF-A0A8H4EL21-F1
#
_cell.length_a   1.000
_cell.length_b   1.000
_cell.length_c   1.000
_cell.angle_alpha   90.00
_cell.angle_beta   90.00
_cell.angle_gamma   90.00
#
_symmetry.space_group_name_H-M   'P 1'
#
loop_
_entity.id
_entity.type
_entity.pdbx_description
1 polymer ?
#
loop_
_entity_poly.entity_id
_entity_poly.type
_entity_poly.pdbx_seq_one_letter_code
_entity_poly.pdbx_strand_id
1 'polypeptide(L)'
;MYGIEEYLWKFTTVPCPQHSNEIHSDTAIGTIQLTLGDDIKKDSISNFLDSLVKELAESIPINLERLQFTDRLQSNSSTSPLQHIIQLKISSTTNSCQASVTQNINYLNELINDKNTIIYKNNYTKYLDSSYGFRVNLNLWDDIKIKLLGVLIGIIVLSLIVLWARYKYLEGQNFMIFSAVIILFDLVMDILFIAENGKDVSQPDLYIISIIILIPSIAINLIAAIIFIIYELKTNEAFIQWFSKYKNLISFFTICSGANVALLEFLTSNFAGFPTFNAPFSKSVKCWIYWMTIINTFIKNIPQLVIQVLYFRYTVEYKAIPFLTLLISAIALLNDIILKLFKFFGNQNESGNEDKHLYENYNNDNIQLENGENDNEENNNRESSTFIHNEDQIN
;
A
#
# COMPACT_ATOMS: atom_id res chain seq x y z
N MET A 1 51.73 17.12 -33.30
CA MET A 1 50.34 17.46 -32.97
C MET A 1 49.82 18.24 -34.16
N TYR A 2 48.99 17.63 -35.02
CA TYR A 2 48.40 18.35 -36.16
C TYR A 2 47.30 19.25 -35.61
N GLY A 3 47.69 20.48 -35.27
CA GLY A 3 46.74 21.54 -34.97
C GLY A 3 46.06 21.99 -36.26
N ILE A 4 44.80 22.38 -36.13
CA ILE A 4 44.00 22.93 -37.21
C ILE A 4 44.48 24.38 -37.46
N GLU A 5 44.75 24.75 -38.72
CA GLU A 5 45.17 26.11 -39.08
C GLU A 5 44.07 27.16 -38.82
N GLU A 6 44.46 28.31 -38.26
CA GLU A 6 43.55 29.43 -38.05
C GLU A 6 43.01 29.95 -39.40
N TYR A 7 41.77 30.47 -39.39
CA TYR A 7 41.10 31.12 -40.52
C TYR A 7 40.66 30.23 -41.71
N LEU A 8 40.80 28.90 -41.62
CA LEU A 8 40.39 27.98 -42.69
C LEU A 8 38.94 27.45 -42.59
N TRP A 9 38.17 27.88 -41.59
CA TRP A 9 36.84 27.33 -41.32
C TRP A 9 35.74 28.34 -41.60
N LYS A 10 34.85 27.94 -42.51
CA LYS A 10 33.58 28.60 -42.74
C LYS A 10 32.46 27.68 -42.27
N PHE A 11 31.89 27.98 -41.11
CA PHE A 11 30.70 27.30 -40.62
C PHE A 11 29.48 27.89 -41.31
N THR A 12 28.64 27.03 -41.85
CA THR A 12 27.35 27.44 -42.42
C THR A 12 26.28 26.86 -41.50
N THR A 13 25.60 27.72 -40.74
CA THR A 13 24.50 27.29 -39.88
C THR A 13 23.21 27.27 -40.67
N VAL A 14 22.35 26.29 -40.39
CA VAL A 14 21.00 26.27 -40.94
C VAL A 14 20.20 27.36 -40.22
N PRO A 15 19.53 28.28 -40.94
CA PRO A 15 18.70 29.30 -40.31
C PRO A 15 17.56 28.64 -39.54
N CYS A 16 17.15 29.26 -38.43
CA CYS A 16 16.09 28.74 -37.58
C CYS A 16 14.82 28.46 -38.41
N PRO A 17 14.28 27.23 -38.37
CA PRO A 17 13.06 26.91 -39.11
C PRO A 17 11.88 27.70 -38.53
N GLN A 18 11.24 28.51 -39.37
CA GLN A 18 10.09 29.33 -38.96
C GLN A 18 8.82 28.50 -38.71
N HIS A 19 8.79 27.26 -39.21
CA HIS A 19 7.76 26.25 -38.94
C HIS A 19 8.39 24.87 -38.92
N SER A 20 8.74 24.38 -37.72
CA SER A 20 9.09 22.97 -37.52
C SER A 20 7.81 22.19 -37.23
N ASN A 21 7.45 21.26 -38.12
CA ASN A 21 6.48 20.19 -37.82
C ASN A 21 7.09 19.08 -36.94
N GLU A 22 8.29 19.30 -36.40
CA GLU A 22 8.86 18.41 -35.40
C GLU A 22 7.96 18.46 -34.18
N ILE A 23 7.29 17.34 -33.92
CA ILE A 23 6.56 17.08 -32.69
C ILE A 23 7.52 17.43 -31.56
N HIS A 24 7.29 18.56 -30.88
CA HIS A 24 8.06 18.92 -29.72
C HIS A 24 7.91 17.78 -28.72
N SER A 25 8.96 16.97 -28.62
CA SER A 25 9.05 15.86 -27.70
C SER A 25 8.71 16.36 -26.31
N ASP A 26 7.79 15.67 -25.63
CA ASP A 26 7.44 15.93 -24.24
C ASP A 26 8.69 16.04 -23.36
N THR A 27 8.53 16.70 -22.22
CA THR A 27 9.59 16.80 -21.21
C THR A 27 10.11 15.39 -20.88
N ALA A 28 11.43 15.23 -20.94
CA ALA A 28 12.06 13.96 -20.60
C ALA A 28 12.68 14.01 -19.22
N ILE A 29 12.66 12.86 -18.55
CA ILE A 29 13.34 12.62 -17.29
C ILE A 29 14.29 11.47 -17.55
N GLY A 30 15.55 11.64 -17.19
CA GLY A 30 16.54 10.57 -17.28
C GLY A 30 17.50 10.60 -16.12
N THR A 31 18.40 9.63 -16.10
CA THR A 31 19.39 9.43 -15.06
C THR A 31 20.78 9.58 -15.62
N ILE A 32 21.65 10.13 -14.79
CA ILE A 32 23.10 10.14 -14.97
C ILE A 32 23.75 9.55 -13.73
N GLN A 33 24.92 8.96 -13.93
CA GLN A 33 25.71 8.40 -12.85
C GLN A 33 26.96 9.24 -12.61
N LEU A 34 27.24 9.52 -11.35
CA LEU A 34 28.45 10.17 -10.89
C LEU A 34 29.32 9.17 -10.14
N THR A 35 30.62 9.19 -10.42
CA THR A 35 31.63 8.50 -9.62
C THR A 35 32.33 9.54 -8.77
N LEU A 36 31.81 9.74 -7.56
CA LEU A 36 32.35 10.67 -6.58
C LEU A 36 33.22 9.87 -5.61
N GLY A 37 34.44 10.34 -5.32
CA GLY A 37 35.21 9.81 -4.19
C GLY A 37 34.52 10.12 -2.85
N ASP A 38 35.15 9.72 -1.74
CA ASP A 38 34.63 9.95 -0.37
C ASP A 38 34.55 11.44 0.05
N ASP A 39 34.86 12.38 -0.85
CA ASP A 39 35.19 13.76 -0.51
C ASP A 39 33.98 14.72 -0.45
N ILE A 40 32.76 14.31 -0.81
CA ILE A 40 31.60 15.23 -0.92
C ILE A 40 30.56 14.97 0.18
N LYS A 41 30.46 15.89 1.14
CA LYS A 41 29.40 15.92 2.17
C LYS A 41 28.04 16.33 1.58
N LYS A 42 26.93 15.94 2.22
CA LYS A 42 25.56 16.21 1.72
C LYS A 42 25.25 17.70 1.45
N ASP A 43 25.73 18.62 2.31
CA ASP A 43 25.56 20.06 2.09
C ASP A 43 26.36 20.57 0.88
N SER A 44 27.49 19.93 0.57
CA SER A 44 28.22 20.19 -0.67
C SER A 44 27.59 19.56 -1.91
N ILE A 45 26.69 18.57 -1.78
CA ILE A 45 26.02 17.95 -2.93
C ILE A 45 25.08 18.95 -3.63
N SER A 46 24.31 19.75 -2.89
CA SER A 46 23.41 20.75 -3.52
C SER A 46 24.19 21.76 -4.37
N ASN A 47 25.21 22.40 -3.78
CA ASN A 47 26.10 23.32 -4.47
C ASN A 47 26.85 22.66 -5.64
N PHE A 48 27.22 21.39 -5.48
CA PHE A 48 27.82 20.59 -6.54
C PHE A 48 26.85 20.38 -7.70
N LEU A 49 25.60 20.01 -7.45
CA LEU A 49 24.57 19.81 -8.47
C LEU A 49 24.23 21.11 -9.20
N ASP A 50 24.18 22.24 -8.48
CA ASP A 50 23.97 23.57 -9.07
C ASP A 50 25.10 23.98 -10.02
N SER A 51 26.33 23.57 -9.70
CA SER A 51 27.49 23.84 -10.56
C SER A 51 27.56 22.86 -11.73
N LEU A 52 27.23 21.58 -11.47
CA LEU A 52 27.15 20.53 -12.48
C LEU A 52 26.11 20.87 -13.55
N VAL A 53 24.92 21.35 -13.17
CA VAL A 53 23.86 21.66 -14.15
C VAL A 53 24.23 22.86 -15.04
N LYS A 54 24.98 23.82 -14.50
CA LYS A 54 25.51 24.96 -15.28
C LYS A 54 26.53 24.51 -16.31
N GLU A 55 27.52 23.71 -15.89
CA GLU A 55 28.53 23.15 -16.81
C GLU A 55 27.89 22.23 -17.88
N LEU A 56 26.86 21.47 -17.51
CA LEU A 56 26.08 20.68 -18.46
C LEU A 56 25.38 21.58 -19.48
N ALA A 57 24.68 22.63 -19.01
CA ALA A 57 23.96 23.56 -19.88
C ALA A 57 24.88 24.27 -20.89
N GLU A 58 26.11 24.62 -20.47
CA GLU A 58 27.15 25.19 -21.33
C GLU A 58 27.70 24.18 -22.33
N SER A 59 27.81 22.90 -21.95
CA SER A 59 28.37 21.83 -22.79
C SER A 59 27.40 21.36 -23.88
N ILE A 60 26.10 21.33 -23.59
CA ILE A 60 25.03 21.03 -24.55
C ILE A 60 24.14 22.26 -24.74
N PRO A 61 24.61 23.33 -25.43
CA PRO A 61 24.12 24.71 -25.35
C PRO A 61 22.59 24.84 -25.31
N ILE A 62 22.04 24.68 -24.11
CA ILE A 62 20.61 24.61 -23.81
C ILE A 62 20.36 25.65 -22.73
N ASN A 63 19.18 26.29 -22.79
CA ASN A 63 18.82 27.23 -21.74
C ASN A 63 18.82 26.52 -20.38
N LEU A 64 19.52 27.09 -19.40
CA LEU A 64 19.67 26.54 -18.06
C LEU A 64 18.32 26.22 -17.40
N GLU A 65 17.29 27.04 -17.64
CA GLU A 65 15.93 26.82 -17.13
C GLU A 65 15.29 25.51 -17.62
N ARG A 66 15.82 24.91 -18.70
CA ARG A 66 15.34 23.65 -19.24
C ARG A 66 16.03 22.43 -18.61
N LEU A 67 17.13 22.61 -17.89
CA LEU A 67 17.83 21.53 -17.19
C LEU A 67 17.65 21.67 -15.69
N GLN A 68 17.13 20.63 -15.06
CA GLN A 68 16.95 20.64 -13.61
C GLN A 68 17.25 19.26 -13.02
N PHE A 69 18.14 19.20 -12.04
CA PHE A 69 18.25 18.03 -11.19
C PHE A 69 17.09 17.96 -10.22
N THR A 70 16.55 16.76 -10.02
CA THR A 70 15.57 16.53 -8.95
C THR A 70 16.29 16.28 -7.62
N ASP A 71 15.59 16.44 -6.50
CA ASP A 71 16.10 16.14 -5.16
C ASP A 71 16.30 14.63 -4.89
N ARG A 72 16.13 13.77 -5.91
CA ARG A 72 16.22 12.32 -5.81
C ARG A 72 17.65 11.87 -6.10
N LEU A 73 18.22 11.16 -5.12
CA LEU A 73 19.58 10.64 -5.14
C LEU A 73 19.56 9.18 -4.71
N GLN A 74 20.13 8.31 -5.54
CA GLN A 74 20.35 6.91 -5.21
C GLN A 74 21.84 6.62 -5.16
N SER A 75 22.33 6.13 -4.02
CA SER A 75 23.73 5.76 -3.85
C SER A 75 23.90 4.26 -4.02
N ASN A 76 24.80 3.84 -4.90
CA ASN A 76 25.21 2.45 -4.98
C ASN A 76 26.38 2.24 -4.01
N SER A 77 26.06 1.72 -2.82
CA SER A 77 27.04 1.42 -1.77
C SER A 77 27.85 0.14 -2.03
N SER A 78 27.54 -0.61 -3.09
CA SER A 78 28.22 -1.87 -3.41
C SER A 78 29.46 -1.69 -4.29
N THR A 79 29.76 -0.46 -4.73
CA THR A 79 30.91 -0.13 -5.59
C THR A 79 31.88 0.80 -4.87
N SER A 80 33.18 0.63 -5.13
CA SER A 80 34.23 1.59 -4.75
C SER A 80 34.89 2.11 -6.03
N PRO A 81 34.78 3.42 -6.34
CA PRO A 81 34.22 4.51 -5.54
C PRO A 81 32.69 4.46 -5.43
N LEU A 82 32.14 5.20 -4.46
CA LEU A 82 30.71 5.35 -4.27
C LEU A 82 30.09 5.97 -5.54
N GLN A 83 29.10 5.30 -6.12
CA GLN A 83 28.42 5.81 -7.30
C GLN A 83 27.07 6.42 -6.91
N HIS A 84 26.77 7.58 -7.49
CA HIS A 84 25.51 8.28 -7.27
C HIS A 84 24.73 8.37 -8.56
N ILE A 85 23.49 7.89 -8.55
CA ILE A 85 22.55 8.06 -9.65
C ILE A 85 21.64 9.23 -9.30
N ILE A 86 21.55 10.19 -10.22
CA ILE A 86 20.75 11.40 -10.05
C ILE A 86 19.84 11.54 -11.27
N GLN A 87 18.63 12.02 -11.01
CA GLN A 87 17.64 12.27 -12.04
C GLN A 87 17.73 13.72 -12.55
N LEU A 88 17.89 13.84 -13.88
CA LEU A 88 17.93 15.08 -14.63
C LEU A 88 16.65 15.20 -15.48
N LYS A 89 15.96 16.33 -15.32
CA LYS A 89 14.81 16.72 -16.13
C LYS A 89 15.27 17.63 -17.25
N ILE A 90 14.83 17.33 -18.47
CA ILE A 90 15.03 18.13 -19.68
C ILE A 90 13.66 18.61 -20.15
N SER A 91 13.34 19.87 -19.87
CA SER A 91 12.06 20.48 -20.22
C SER A 91 11.91 20.64 -21.73
N SER A 92 10.69 20.43 -22.22
CA SER A 92 10.34 20.71 -23.62
C SER A 92 10.41 22.21 -23.92
N THR A 93 10.39 22.55 -25.21
CA THR A 93 10.41 23.93 -25.69
C THR A 93 9.41 24.08 -26.82
N THR A 94 8.74 25.22 -26.89
CA THR A 94 7.89 25.61 -28.02
C THR A 94 8.64 26.47 -29.05
N ASN A 95 9.91 26.79 -28.78
CA ASN A 95 10.75 27.58 -29.66
C ASN A 95 11.43 26.67 -30.68
N SER A 96 11.08 26.81 -31.96
CA SER A 96 11.65 26.03 -33.06
C SER A 96 13.14 26.27 -33.31
N CYS A 97 13.71 27.34 -32.75
CA CYS A 97 15.15 27.62 -32.81
C CYS A 97 15.96 26.87 -31.75
N GLN A 98 15.31 26.22 -30.79
CA GLN A 98 15.97 25.47 -29.73
C GLN A 98 15.96 23.98 -30.04
N ALA A 99 17.03 23.28 -29.64
CA ALA A 99 17.12 21.83 -29.79
C ALA A 99 15.96 21.12 -29.08
N SER A 100 15.41 20.10 -29.75
CA SER A 100 14.36 19.23 -29.22
C SER A 100 14.87 18.42 -28.03
N VAL A 101 13.98 17.86 -27.21
CA VAL A 101 14.41 17.05 -26.05
C VAL A 101 15.19 15.83 -26.53
N THR A 102 14.73 15.18 -27.61
CA THR A 102 15.44 14.05 -28.24
C THR A 102 16.86 14.41 -28.70
N GLN A 103 17.04 15.57 -29.33
CA GLN A 103 18.36 16.04 -29.74
C GLN A 103 19.27 16.28 -28.52
N ASN A 104 18.77 16.95 -27.49
CA ASN A 104 19.53 17.20 -26.26
C ASN A 104 19.92 15.89 -25.56
N ILE A 105 19.04 14.90 -25.54
CA ILE A 105 19.32 13.56 -25.00
C ILE A 105 20.47 12.90 -25.77
N ASN A 106 20.42 12.93 -27.11
CA ASN A 106 21.44 12.32 -27.94
C ASN A 106 22.80 13.01 -27.74
N TYR A 107 22.84 14.34 -27.79
CA TYR A 107 24.07 15.10 -27.54
C TYR A 107 24.63 14.83 -26.14
N LEU A 108 23.79 14.83 -25.12
CA LEU A 108 24.22 14.56 -23.75
C LEU A 108 24.80 13.14 -23.62
N ASN A 109 24.13 12.14 -24.20
CA ASN A 109 24.58 10.76 -24.15
C ASN A 109 25.89 10.56 -24.92
N GLU A 110 26.04 11.16 -26.11
CA GLU A 110 27.28 11.12 -26.91
C GLU A 110 28.44 11.77 -26.15
N LEU A 111 28.21 12.94 -25.55
CA LEU A 111 29.24 13.64 -24.78
C LEU A 111 29.71 12.83 -23.57
N ILE A 112 28.76 12.24 -22.81
CA ILE A 112 29.08 11.40 -21.64
C ILE A 112 29.86 10.16 -22.05
N ASN A 113 29.49 9.49 -23.14
CA ASN A 113 30.12 8.23 -23.50
C ASN A 113 31.55 8.39 -24.06
N ASP A 114 31.92 9.56 -24.58
CA ASP A 114 33.27 9.84 -25.07
C ASP A 114 34.12 10.64 -24.07
N LYS A 115 35.14 9.98 -23.50
CA LYS A 115 36.09 10.57 -22.53
C LYS A 115 36.93 11.73 -23.08
N ASN A 116 36.96 11.93 -24.40
CA ASN A 116 37.76 12.98 -25.04
C ASN A 116 37.03 14.33 -25.14
N THR A 117 35.76 14.38 -24.75
CA THR A 117 34.89 15.54 -24.88
C THR A 117 35.19 16.60 -23.81
N ILE A 118 34.61 17.79 -23.98
CA ILE A 118 34.85 18.93 -23.09
C ILE A 118 34.32 18.69 -21.67
N ILE A 119 33.27 17.88 -21.51
CA ILE A 119 32.68 17.60 -20.20
C ILE A 119 33.67 16.95 -19.22
N TYR A 120 34.67 16.22 -19.71
CA TYR A 120 35.72 15.62 -18.89
C TYR A 120 36.87 16.57 -18.54
N LYS A 121 36.88 17.77 -19.13
CA LYS A 121 37.86 18.83 -18.85
C LYS A 121 37.34 19.88 -17.86
N ASN A 122 36.03 19.92 -17.63
CA ASN A 122 35.41 20.86 -16.70
C ASN A 122 35.57 20.40 -15.23
N ASN A 123 35.15 21.24 -14.27
CA ASN A 123 35.40 20.99 -12.86
C ASN A 123 34.43 19.99 -12.24
N TYR A 124 33.16 19.99 -12.68
CA TYR A 124 32.08 19.20 -12.10
C TYR A 124 31.60 18.08 -13.04
N THR A 125 31.49 18.32 -14.35
CA THR A 125 31.05 17.28 -15.31
C THR A 125 32.06 16.15 -15.49
N LYS A 126 33.31 16.32 -15.05
CA LYS A 126 34.34 15.27 -15.10
C LYS A 126 34.01 14.03 -14.27
N TYR A 127 33.09 14.14 -13.33
CA TYR A 127 32.65 13.03 -12.47
C TYR A 127 31.58 12.15 -13.11
N LEU A 128 31.11 12.47 -14.32
CA LEU A 128 30.13 11.67 -15.06
C LEU A 128 30.71 10.32 -15.49
N ASP A 129 29.97 9.25 -15.25
CA ASP A 129 30.38 7.89 -15.64
C ASP A 129 30.15 7.66 -17.14
N SER A 130 31.25 7.59 -17.89
CA SER A 130 31.24 7.34 -19.34
C SER A 130 30.66 5.98 -19.74
N SER A 131 30.64 5.01 -18.82
CA SER A 131 30.07 3.68 -19.08
C SER A 131 28.57 3.62 -18.85
N TYR A 132 28.04 4.59 -18.10
CA TYR A 132 26.61 4.67 -17.79
C TYR A 132 25.84 5.45 -18.86
N GLY A 133 26.40 6.58 -19.32
CA GLY A 133 25.78 7.47 -20.30
C GLY A 133 24.67 8.33 -19.70
N PHE A 134 23.73 8.76 -20.55
CA PHE A 134 22.44 9.32 -20.13
C PHE A 134 21.33 8.32 -20.45
N ARG A 135 20.54 7.92 -19.44
CA ARG A 135 19.46 6.95 -19.62
C ARG A 135 18.12 7.62 -19.40
N VAL A 136 17.28 7.67 -20.43
CA VAL A 136 15.89 8.13 -20.26
C VAL A 136 15.18 7.15 -19.33
N ASN A 137 14.50 7.66 -18.31
CA ASN A 137 13.69 6.82 -17.44
C ASN A 137 12.63 6.13 -18.30
N LEU A 138 12.63 4.79 -18.27
CA LEU A 138 11.60 4.02 -18.92
C LEU A 138 10.23 4.37 -18.31
N ASN A 139 9.21 4.41 -19.15
CA ASN A 139 7.84 4.64 -18.68
C ASN A 139 7.49 3.55 -17.66
N LEU A 140 7.04 3.94 -16.45
CA LEU A 140 6.61 2.99 -15.41
C LEU A 140 5.63 1.97 -15.96
N TRP A 141 4.76 2.40 -16.88
CA TRP A 141 3.81 1.54 -17.58
C TRP A 141 4.47 0.32 -18.21
N ASP A 142 5.66 0.45 -18.79
CA ASP A 142 6.34 -0.64 -19.49
C ASP A 142 6.81 -1.75 -18.53
N ASP A 143 7.23 -1.39 -17.31
CA ASP A 143 7.59 -2.36 -16.27
C ASP A 143 6.33 -2.96 -15.58
N ILE A 144 5.30 -2.16 -15.33
CA ILE A 144 4.14 -2.60 -14.54
C ILE A 144 3.08 -3.36 -15.35
N LYS A 145 2.91 -3.10 -16.66
CA LYS A 145 1.75 -3.59 -17.43
C LYS A 145 1.58 -5.11 -17.43
N ILE A 146 2.68 -5.87 -17.56
CA ILE A 146 2.65 -7.33 -17.58
C ILE A 146 2.32 -7.87 -16.17
N LYS A 147 2.91 -7.27 -15.13
CA LYS A 147 2.66 -7.64 -13.73
C LYS A 147 1.21 -7.35 -13.34
N LEU A 148 0.66 -6.21 -13.75
CA LEU A 148 -0.75 -5.86 -13.57
C LEU A 148 -1.70 -6.82 -14.31
N LEU A 149 -1.35 -7.23 -15.53
CA LEU A 149 -2.12 -8.25 -16.25
C LEU A 149 -2.16 -9.57 -15.48
N GLY A 150 -1.03 -9.99 -14.90
CA GLY A 150 -0.97 -11.16 -14.01
C GLY A 150 -1.87 -11.04 -12.79
N VAL A 151 -1.86 -9.88 -12.11
CA VAL A 151 -2.75 -9.60 -10.96
C VAL A 151 -4.22 -9.64 -11.38
N LEU A 152 -4.57 -9.05 -12.53
CA LEU A 152 -5.93 -9.06 -13.06
C LEU A 152 -6.42 -10.48 -13.33
N ILE A 153 -5.60 -11.33 -13.96
CA ILE A 153 -5.91 -12.74 -14.20
C ILE A 153 -6.14 -13.46 -12.86
N GLY A 154 -5.29 -13.22 -11.87
CA GLY A 154 -5.44 -13.77 -10.52
C GLY A 154 -6.77 -13.39 -9.86
N ILE A 155 -7.19 -12.12 -9.97
CA ILE A 155 -8.48 -11.65 -9.44
C ILE A 155 -9.65 -12.33 -10.14
N ILE A 156 -9.58 -12.52 -11.47
CA ILE A 156 -10.64 -13.22 -12.23
C ILE A 156 -10.75 -14.67 -11.78
N VAL A 157 -9.62 -15.39 -11.66
CA VAL A 157 -9.60 -16.78 -11.17
C VAL A 157 -10.18 -16.87 -9.76
N LEU A 158 -9.77 -15.98 -8.86
CA LEU A 158 -10.26 -15.95 -7.49
C LEU A 158 -11.77 -15.65 -7.42
N SER A 159 -12.26 -14.76 -8.28
CA SER A 159 -13.69 -14.46 -8.42
C SER A 159 -14.48 -15.68 -8.88
N LEU A 160 -13.97 -16.44 -9.85
CA LEU A 160 -14.59 -17.69 -10.30
C LEU A 160 -14.65 -18.74 -9.18
N ILE A 161 -13.59 -18.85 -8.37
CA ILE A 161 -13.56 -19.73 -7.19
C ILE A 161 -14.64 -19.32 -6.18
N VAL A 162 -14.81 -18.03 -5.91
CA VAL A 162 -15.85 -17.53 -4.99
C VAL A 162 -17.24 -17.78 -5.53
N LEU A 163 -17.49 -17.55 -6.82
CA LEU A 163 -18.78 -17.84 -7.46
C LEU A 163 -19.12 -19.32 -7.35
N TRP A 164 -18.15 -20.20 -7.64
CA TRP A 164 -18.33 -21.64 -7.48
C TRP A 164 -18.61 -22.04 -6.03
N ALA A 165 -17.85 -21.51 -5.07
CA ALA A 165 -18.03 -21.78 -3.65
C ALA A 165 -19.42 -21.34 -3.16
N ARG A 166 -19.89 -20.17 -3.63
CA ARG A 166 -21.21 -19.63 -3.29
C ARG A 166 -22.35 -20.40 -3.95
N TYR A 167 -22.17 -20.88 -5.17
CA TYR A 167 -23.11 -21.79 -5.83
C TYR A 167 -23.28 -23.09 -5.05
N LYS A 168 -22.17 -23.63 -4.52
CA LYS A 168 -22.18 -24.88 -3.75
C LYS A 168 -22.78 -24.73 -2.35
N TYR A 169 -22.45 -23.65 -1.63
CA TYR A 169 -22.94 -23.41 -0.27
C TYR A 169 -23.13 -21.91 -0.01
N LEU A 170 -24.39 -21.48 0.00
CA LEU A 170 -24.77 -20.07 -0.01
C LEU A 170 -24.61 -19.37 1.35
N GLU A 171 -24.75 -20.11 2.45
CA GLU A 171 -24.60 -19.60 3.82
C GLU A 171 -23.13 -19.40 4.24
N GLY A 172 -22.18 -19.94 3.47
CA GLY A 172 -20.75 -19.78 3.73
C GLY A 172 -20.26 -18.36 3.45
N GLN A 173 -19.33 -17.88 4.28
CA GLN A 173 -18.61 -16.62 4.09
C GLN A 173 -17.52 -16.76 3.02
N ASN A 174 -17.92 -17.16 1.81
CA ASN A 174 -17.01 -17.57 0.73
C ASN A 174 -16.06 -16.45 0.28
N PHE A 175 -16.42 -15.19 0.49
CA PHE A 175 -15.57 -14.03 0.19
C PHE A 175 -14.31 -13.95 1.08
N MET A 176 -14.25 -14.65 2.22
CA MET A 176 -13.07 -14.66 3.10
C MET A 176 -11.80 -15.17 2.42
N ILE A 177 -11.91 -15.91 1.31
CA ILE A 177 -10.75 -16.32 0.51
C ILE A 177 -10.02 -15.12 -0.09
N PHE A 178 -10.71 -14.02 -0.44
CA PHE A 178 -10.06 -12.79 -0.89
C PHE A 178 -9.18 -12.22 0.21
N SER A 179 -9.71 -12.10 1.44
CA SER A 179 -8.95 -11.62 2.58
C SER A 179 -7.72 -12.50 2.82
N ALA A 180 -7.87 -13.82 2.76
CA ALA A 180 -6.76 -14.76 2.93
C ALA A 180 -5.66 -14.57 1.87
N VAL A 181 -6.04 -14.47 0.60
CA VAL A 181 -5.07 -14.26 -0.50
C VAL A 181 -4.40 -12.88 -0.39
N ILE A 182 -5.14 -11.82 -0.07
CA ILE A 182 -4.59 -10.46 0.09
C ILE A 182 -3.59 -10.41 1.24
N ILE A 183 -3.89 -11.03 2.39
CA ILE A 183 -2.97 -11.10 3.55
C ILE A 183 -1.66 -11.79 3.18
N LEU A 184 -1.72 -12.91 2.46
CA LEU A 184 -0.51 -13.63 2.04
C LEU A 184 0.27 -12.86 0.98
N PHE A 185 -0.43 -12.24 0.03
CA PHE A 185 0.20 -11.44 -1.02
C PHE A 185 0.88 -10.19 -0.45
N ASP A 186 0.27 -9.53 0.55
CA ASP A 186 0.87 -8.42 1.31
C ASP A 186 2.21 -8.83 1.93
N LEU A 187 2.27 -9.96 2.65
CA LEU A 187 3.52 -10.46 3.22
C LEU A 187 4.59 -10.73 2.15
N VAL A 188 4.21 -11.35 1.03
CA VAL A 188 5.14 -11.63 -0.08
C VAL A 188 5.70 -10.33 -0.67
N MET A 189 4.83 -9.34 -0.88
CA MET A 189 5.22 -8.04 -1.44
C MET A 189 6.07 -7.21 -0.50
N ASP A 190 5.84 -7.29 0.81
CA ASP A 190 6.71 -6.67 1.82
C ASP A 190 8.12 -7.28 1.79
N ILE A 191 8.22 -8.62 1.73
CA ILE A 191 9.50 -9.33 1.66
C ILE A 191 10.25 -8.99 0.36
N LEU A 192 9.54 -9.01 -0.79
CA LEU A 192 10.12 -8.67 -2.09
C LEU A 192 10.62 -7.23 -2.13
N PHE A 193 9.85 -6.30 -1.55
CA PHE A 193 10.28 -4.91 -1.43
C PHE A 193 11.60 -4.79 -0.65
N ILE A 194 11.72 -5.44 0.50
CA ILE A 194 12.96 -5.40 1.30
C ILE A 194 14.12 -6.02 0.53
N ALA A 195 13.89 -7.14 -0.15
CA ALA A 195 14.93 -7.89 -0.85
C ALA A 195 15.46 -7.16 -2.10
N GLU A 196 14.57 -6.58 -2.91
CA GLU A 196 14.93 -6.01 -4.22
C GLU A 196 15.09 -4.50 -4.20
N ASN A 197 14.40 -3.79 -3.30
CA ASN A 197 14.28 -2.33 -3.35
C ASN A 197 14.63 -1.61 -2.04
N GLY A 198 14.69 -2.32 -0.91
CA GLY A 198 14.92 -1.70 0.40
C GLY A 198 16.21 -0.87 0.46
N LYS A 199 17.22 -1.23 -0.34
CA LYS A 199 18.53 -0.56 -0.39
C LYS A 199 18.64 0.57 -1.42
N ASP A 200 17.62 0.78 -2.25
CA ASP A 200 17.65 1.83 -3.28
C ASP A 200 17.71 3.24 -2.67
N VAL A 201 17.12 3.42 -1.49
CA VAL A 201 17.07 4.70 -0.77
C VAL A 201 17.94 4.61 0.47
N SER A 202 19.08 5.31 0.47
CA SER A 202 20.03 5.28 1.58
C SER A 202 19.67 6.23 2.73
N GLN A 203 18.83 7.25 2.50
CA GLN A 203 18.45 8.22 3.52
C GLN A 203 16.97 8.64 3.40
N PRO A 204 16.11 8.29 4.38
CA PRO A 204 16.38 7.40 5.52
C PRO A 204 16.69 5.96 5.07
N ASP A 205 17.37 5.17 5.90
CA ASP A 205 17.67 3.75 5.61
C ASP A 205 16.37 2.93 5.66
N LEU A 206 15.68 2.88 4.53
CA LEU A 206 14.39 2.19 4.41
C LEU A 206 14.55 0.67 4.56
N TYR A 207 15.72 0.11 4.26
CA TYR A 207 15.99 -1.31 4.41
C TYR A 207 15.91 -1.72 5.88
N ILE A 208 16.66 -1.04 6.76
CA ILE A 208 16.68 -1.36 8.20
C ILE A 208 15.31 -1.10 8.82
N ILE A 209 14.68 0.04 8.49
CA ILE A 209 13.36 0.39 9.03
C ILE A 209 12.32 -0.67 8.65
N SER A 210 12.31 -1.13 7.40
CA SER A 210 11.36 -2.15 6.94
C SER A 210 11.54 -3.48 7.68
N ILE A 211 12.78 -3.90 7.96
CA ILE A 211 13.06 -5.11 8.75
C ILE A 211 12.56 -4.97 10.19
N ILE A 212 12.82 -3.81 10.82
CA ILE A 212 12.38 -3.52 12.20
C ILE A 212 10.86 -3.50 12.32
N ILE A 213 10.13 -3.15 11.26
CA ILE A 213 8.66 -3.24 11.24
C ILE A 213 8.18 -4.66 10.96
N LEU A 214 8.73 -5.32 9.94
CA LEU A 214 8.23 -6.60 9.45
C LEU A 214 8.47 -7.75 10.43
N ILE A 215 9.69 -7.90 10.95
CA ILE A 215 10.06 -9.05 11.77
C ILE A 215 9.28 -9.10 13.09
N PRO A 216 9.16 -8.01 13.87
CA PRO A 216 8.35 -8.01 15.08
C PRO A 216 6.86 -8.21 14.80
N SER A 217 6.32 -7.65 13.70
CA SER A 217 4.92 -7.88 13.32
C SER A 217 4.65 -9.37 13.06
N ILE A 218 5.53 -10.04 12.30
CA ILE A 218 5.43 -11.49 12.07
C ILE A 218 5.48 -12.26 13.39
N ALA A 219 6.43 -11.94 14.26
CA ALA A 219 6.58 -12.60 15.55
C ALA A 219 5.34 -12.43 16.45
N ILE A 220 4.82 -11.21 16.58
CA ILE A 220 3.62 -10.90 17.38
C ILE A 220 2.41 -11.69 16.84
N ASN A 221 2.20 -11.70 15.53
CA ASN A 221 1.08 -12.40 14.92
C ASN A 221 1.18 -13.93 15.09
N LEU A 222 2.39 -14.50 14.93
CA LEU A 222 2.63 -15.94 15.17
C LEU A 222 2.37 -16.32 16.63
N ILE A 223 2.90 -15.54 17.57
CA ILE A 223 2.72 -15.79 19.01
C ILE A 223 1.23 -15.71 19.37
N ALA A 224 0.51 -14.70 18.88
CA ALA A 224 -0.93 -14.57 19.10
C ALA A 224 -1.70 -15.77 18.53
N ALA A 225 -1.42 -16.18 17.30
CA ALA A 225 -2.05 -17.34 16.68
C ALA A 225 -1.83 -18.61 17.51
N ILE A 226 -0.60 -18.86 17.98
CA ILE A 226 -0.28 -20.01 18.84
C ILE A 226 -1.07 -19.95 20.16
N ILE A 227 -1.11 -18.78 20.82
CA ILE A 227 -1.87 -18.58 22.06
C ILE A 227 -3.36 -18.88 21.85
N PHE A 228 -3.95 -18.41 20.75
CA PHE A 228 -5.36 -18.62 20.42
C PHE A 228 -5.68 -20.10 20.22
N ILE A 229 -4.85 -20.82 19.46
CA ILE A 229 -5.03 -22.26 19.26
C ILE A 229 -4.87 -23.02 20.59
N ILE A 230 -3.87 -22.68 21.41
CA ILE A 230 -3.68 -23.32 22.73
C ILE A 230 -4.88 -23.07 23.65
N TYR A 231 -5.44 -21.85 23.63
CA TYR A 231 -6.62 -21.53 24.42
C TYR A 231 -7.83 -22.37 24.00
N GLU A 232 -8.09 -22.50 22.70
CA GLU A 232 -9.19 -23.35 22.19
C GLU A 232 -8.98 -24.83 22.55
N LEU A 233 -7.74 -25.33 22.44
CA LEU A 233 -7.41 -26.71 22.83
C LEU A 233 -7.60 -27.00 24.32
N LYS A 234 -7.59 -25.97 25.18
CA LYS A 234 -7.80 -26.12 26.63
C LYS A 234 -9.25 -25.96 27.05
N THR A 235 -10.05 -25.23 26.29
CA THR A 235 -11.35 -24.72 26.76
C THR A 235 -12.54 -25.17 25.92
N ASN A 236 -12.32 -25.71 24.71
CA ASN A 236 -13.38 -25.97 23.75
C ASN A 236 -13.32 -27.40 23.19
N GLU A 237 -14.17 -28.28 23.72
CA GLU A 237 -14.23 -29.70 23.31
C GLU A 237 -14.55 -29.88 21.82
N ALA A 238 -15.47 -29.07 21.27
CA ALA A 238 -15.83 -29.14 19.86
C ALA A 238 -14.62 -28.79 18.97
N PHE A 239 -13.82 -27.81 19.40
CA PHE A 239 -12.58 -27.45 18.71
C PHE A 239 -11.54 -28.57 18.79
N ILE A 240 -11.37 -29.22 19.93
CA ILE A 240 -10.43 -30.35 20.08
C ILE A 240 -10.79 -31.48 19.10
N GLN A 241 -12.08 -31.82 18.99
CA GLN A 241 -12.55 -32.83 18.04
C GLN A 241 -12.26 -32.43 16.59
N TRP A 242 -12.58 -31.18 16.22
CA TRP A 242 -12.29 -30.66 14.89
C TRP A 242 -10.77 -30.62 14.60
N PHE A 243 -9.95 -30.17 15.55
CA PHE A 243 -8.50 -30.08 15.46
C PHE A 243 -7.87 -31.45 15.19
N SER A 244 -8.34 -32.49 15.87
CA SER A 244 -7.83 -33.86 15.71
C SER A 244 -7.94 -34.37 14.26
N LYS A 245 -8.99 -33.93 13.55
CA LYS A 245 -9.25 -34.31 12.16
C LYS A 245 -8.45 -33.50 11.14
N TYR A 246 -8.12 -32.24 11.45
CA TYR A 246 -7.52 -31.29 10.50
C TYR A 246 -6.19 -30.68 10.95
N LYS A 247 -5.43 -31.39 11.81
CA LYS A 247 -4.16 -30.92 12.40
C LYS A 247 -3.18 -30.28 11.41
N ASN A 248 -3.03 -30.83 10.20
CA ASN A 248 -2.08 -30.31 9.21
C ASN A 248 -2.53 -28.95 8.65
N LEU A 249 -3.84 -28.80 8.42
CA LEU A 249 -4.43 -27.58 7.90
C LEU A 249 -4.26 -26.44 8.92
N ILE A 250 -4.62 -26.70 10.18
CA ILE A 250 -4.48 -25.67 11.21
C ILE A 250 -3.01 -25.31 11.45
N SER A 251 -2.07 -26.27 11.46
CA SER A 251 -0.65 -25.94 11.56
C SER A 251 -0.18 -25.02 10.43
N PHE A 252 -0.61 -25.28 9.19
CA PHE A 252 -0.33 -24.40 8.06
C PHE A 252 -0.89 -22.99 8.28
N PHE A 253 -2.16 -22.86 8.69
CA PHE A 253 -2.79 -21.58 8.94
C PHE A 253 -2.17 -20.84 10.14
N THR A 254 -1.72 -21.53 11.19
CA THR A 254 -1.00 -20.92 12.31
C THR A 254 0.33 -20.32 11.84
N ILE A 255 1.08 -21.02 11.00
CA ILE A 255 2.35 -20.48 10.42
C ILE A 255 2.05 -19.29 9.50
N CYS A 256 1.07 -19.44 8.61
CA CYS A 256 0.69 -18.38 7.69
C CYS A 256 0.10 -17.15 8.40
N SER A 257 -0.44 -17.32 9.60
CA SER A 257 -0.94 -16.23 10.43
C SER A 257 0.17 -15.26 10.86
N GLY A 258 1.45 -15.61 10.69
CA GLY A 258 2.53 -14.63 10.79
C GLY A 258 2.34 -13.42 9.87
N ALA A 259 1.68 -13.58 8.71
CA ALA A 259 1.30 -12.46 7.86
C ALA A 259 0.31 -11.52 8.56
N ASN A 260 -0.76 -12.09 9.11
CA ASN A 260 -1.78 -11.43 9.91
C ASN A 260 -2.66 -12.51 10.58
N VAL A 261 -2.97 -12.34 11.87
CA VAL A 261 -3.81 -13.30 12.61
C VAL A 261 -5.25 -13.40 12.09
N ALA A 262 -5.74 -12.39 11.34
CA ALA A 262 -7.01 -12.45 10.60
C ALA A 262 -7.11 -13.68 9.69
N LEU A 263 -5.98 -14.24 9.24
CA LEU A 263 -5.99 -15.42 8.38
C LEU A 263 -6.69 -16.63 9.03
N LEU A 264 -6.68 -16.71 10.38
CA LEU A 264 -7.40 -17.76 11.11
C LEU A 264 -8.93 -17.65 10.94
N GLU A 265 -9.49 -16.48 10.65
CA GLU A 265 -10.94 -16.31 10.43
C GLU A 265 -11.42 -17.10 9.20
N PHE A 266 -10.54 -17.33 8.22
CA PHE A 266 -10.84 -18.16 7.06
C PHE A 266 -11.16 -19.61 7.47
N LEU A 267 -10.56 -20.13 8.54
CA LEU A 267 -10.89 -21.45 9.07
C LEU A 267 -12.30 -21.52 9.65
N THR A 268 -12.93 -20.38 9.96
CA THR A 268 -14.29 -20.30 10.51
C THR A 268 -15.35 -19.91 9.48
N SER A 269 -14.95 -19.73 8.21
CA SER A 269 -15.76 -19.09 7.16
C SER A 269 -16.84 -19.98 6.53
N ASN A 270 -16.86 -21.27 6.83
CA ASN A 270 -17.68 -22.28 6.14
C ASN A 270 -17.48 -22.29 4.62
N PHE A 271 -16.26 -22.03 4.16
CA PHE A 271 -15.93 -21.92 2.74
C PHE A 271 -16.38 -23.16 1.93
N ALA A 272 -17.25 -22.93 0.95
CA ALA A 272 -17.88 -23.92 0.06
C ALA A 272 -18.54 -25.11 0.81
N GLY A 273 -18.95 -24.89 2.07
CA GLY A 273 -19.53 -25.91 2.95
C GLY A 273 -18.55 -27.01 3.37
N PHE A 274 -17.24 -26.82 3.15
CA PHE A 274 -16.26 -27.83 3.53
C PHE A 274 -16.05 -27.85 5.04
N PRO A 275 -16.12 -29.02 5.69
CA PRO A 275 -15.90 -29.13 7.13
C PRO A 275 -14.50 -28.68 7.60
N THR A 276 -13.53 -28.62 6.70
CA THR A 276 -12.18 -28.07 6.94
C THR A 276 -12.16 -26.57 7.20
N PHE A 277 -13.20 -25.84 6.80
CA PHE A 277 -13.33 -24.39 7.02
C PHE A 277 -14.49 -24.06 7.95
N ASN A 278 -14.90 -25.02 8.79
CA ASN A 278 -15.90 -24.85 9.84
C ASN A 278 -15.27 -25.07 11.23
N ALA A 279 -14.18 -24.37 11.51
CA ALA A 279 -13.51 -24.43 12.81
C ALA A 279 -14.40 -23.78 13.89
N PRO A 280 -14.74 -24.49 14.98
CA PRO A 280 -15.66 -23.99 15.99
C PRO A 280 -14.93 -23.10 17.01
N PHE A 281 -14.32 -21.99 16.57
CA PHE A 281 -13.69 -21.03 17.48
C PHE A 281 -14.70 -20.40 18.44
N SER A 282 -14.30 -20.25 19.70
CA SER A 282 -15.03 -19.54 20.74
C SER A 282 -15.22 -18.06 20.41
N LYS A 283 -16.25 -17.44 21.00
CA LYS A 283 -16.48 -16.00 20.88
C LYS A 283 -15.28 -15.18 21.40
N SER A 284 -14.62 -15.67 22.45
CA SER A 284 -13.44 -15.03 23.05
C SER A 284 -12.30 -14.92 22.06
N VAL A 285 -11.93 -16.02 21.38
CA VAL A 285 -10.83 -16.01 20.40
C VAL A 285 -11.18 -15.17 19.18
N LYS A 286 -12.43 -15.22 18.69
CA LYS A 286 -12.87 -14.32 17.61
C LYS A 286 -12.73 -12.85 18.00
N CYS A 287 -13.06 -12.49 19.25
CA CYS A 287 -12.86 -11.14 19.76
C CYS A 287 -11.38 -10.76 19.85
N TRP A 288 -10.52 -11.67 20.32
CA TRP A 288 -9.08 -11.44 20.39
C TRP A 288 -8.42 -11.32 19.02
N ILE A 289 -8.82 -12.13 18.03
CA ILE A 289 -8.39 -12.00 16.64
C ILE A 289 -8.68 -10.59 16.15
N TYR A 290 -9.92 -10.11 16.34
CA TYR A 290 -10.29 -8.76 15.97
C TYR A 290 -9.45 -7.66 16.66
N TRP A 291 -9.16 -7.78 17.96
CA TRP A 291 -8.30 -6.80 18.63
C TRP A 291 -6.85 -6.84 18.14
N MET A 292 -6.35 -8.04 17.83
CA MET A 292 -5.01 -8.19 17.28
C MET A 292 -4.88 -7.65 15.85
N THR A 293 -5.93 -7.72 15.03
CA THR A 293 -5.90 -7.08 13.71
C THR A 293 -5.83 -5.56 13.83
N ILE A 294 -6.51 -4.96 14.81
CA ILE A 294 -6.40 -3.52 15.12
C ILE A 294 -4.95 -3.18 15.49
N ILE A 295 -4.35 -3.94 16.41
CA ILE A 295 -2.96 -3.74 16.83
C ILE A 295 -2.01 -3.87 15.63
N ASN A 296 -2.20 -4.87 14.78
CA ASN A 296 -1.41 -5.07 13.57
C ASN A 296 -1.53 -3.89 12.59
N THR A 297 -2.70 -3.23 12.49
CA THR A 297 -2.84 -2.01 11.68
C THR A 297 -1.84 -0.93 12.12
N PHE A 298 -1.70 -0.72 13.43
CA PHE A 298 -0.83 0.34 13.97
C PHE A 298 0.66 -0.04 13.93
N ILE A 299 0.99 -1.30 14.22
CA ILE A 299 2.38 -1.77 14.28
C ILE A 299 2.96 -2.04 12.90
N LYS A 300 2.13 -2.49 11.94
CA LYS A 300 2.58 -2.88 10.59
C LYS A 300 1.97 -2.02 9.50
N ASN A 301 0.64 -2.00 9.33
CA ASN A 301 0.03 -1.49 8.10
C ASN A 301 0.26 0.03 7.91
N ILE A 302 0.13 0.83 8.99
CA ILE A 302 0.43 2.28 8.95
C ILE A 302 1.92 2.52 8.68
N PRO A 303 2.88 1.97 9.47
CA PRO A 303 4.30 2.13 9.18
C PRO A 303 4.70 1.68 7.78
N GLN A 304 4.16 0.55 7.29
CA GLN A 304 4.45 0.04 5.95
C GLN A 304 3.98 1.00 4.87
N LEU A 305 2.77 1.57 4.98
CA LEU A 305 2.29 2.59 4.06
C LEU A 305 3.20 3.83 4.07
N VAL A 306 3.64 4.27 5.25
CA VAL A 306 4.58 5.40 5.39
C VAL A 306 5.90 5.09 4.69
N ILE A 307 6.46 3.89 4.87
CA ILE A 307 7.69 3.45 4.18
C ILE A 307 7.50 3.49 2.67
N GLN A 308 6.38 3.00 2.14
CA GLN A 308 6.12 3.00 0.70
C GLN A 308 5.96 4.42 0.13
N VAL A 309 5.33 5.34 0.86
CA VAL A 309 5.23 6.76 0.48
C VAL A 309 6.60 7.44 0.49
N LEU A 310 7.44 7.15 1.50
CA LEU A 310 8.82 7.65 1.55
C LEU A 310 9.65 7.10 0.39
N TYR A 311 9.54 5.81 0.08
CA TYR A 311 10.21 5.21 -1.06
C TYR A 311 9.80 5.88 -2.38
N PHE A 312 8.49 6.07 -2.61
CA PHE A 312 7.97 6.76 -3.80
C PHE A 312 8.51 8.20 -3.92
N ARG A 313 8.70 8.89 -2.80
CA ARG A 313 9.22 10.25 -2.77
C ARG A 313 10.71 10.34 -3.10
N TYR A 314 11.52 9.42 -2.57
CA TYR A 314 12.97 9.52 -2.61
C TYR A 314 13.65 8.66 -3.68
N THR A 315 12.99 7.65 -4.23
CA THR A 315 13.62 6.81 -5.27
C THR A 315 13.79 7.55 -6.59
N VAL A 316 14.89 7.26 -7.27
CA VAL A 316 15.23 7.79 -8.59
C VAL A 316 14.43 7.06 -9.67
N GLU A 317 14.41 5.74 -9.61
CA GLU A 317 13.65 4.87 -10.52
C GLU A 317 12.60 4.10 -9.71
N TYR A 318 11.33 4.43 -9.91
CA TYR A 318 10.24 3.69 -9.28
C TYR A 318 9.96 2.41 -10.08
N LYS A 319 9.80 1.28 -9.41
CA LYS A 319 9.66 -0.04 -10.04
C LYS A 319 8.32 -0.67 -9.68
N ALA A 320 7.95 -1.74 -10.38
CA ALA A 320 6.66 -2.40 -10.18
C ALA A 320 6.45 -2.99 -8.78
N ILE A 321 7.49 -3.52 -8.13
CA ILE A 321 7.36 -4.12 -6.79
C ILE A 321 6.91 -3.07 -5.78
N PRO A 322 7.64 -1.93 -5.58
CA PRO A 322 7.19 -0.84 -4.72
C PRO A 322 5.80 -0.31 -5.07
N PHE A 323 5.44 -0.26 -6.37
CA PHE A 323 4.10 0.13 -6.79
C PHE A 323 3.02 -0.83 -6.26
N LEU A 324 3.20 -2.12 -6.47
CA LEU A 324 2.27 -3.14 -5.99
C LEU A 324 2.22 -3.19 -4.47
N THR A 325 3.37 -3.06 -3.78
CA THR A 325 3.43 -3.00 -2.33
C THR A 325 2.65 -1.79 -1.81
N LEU A 326 2.85 -0.59 -2.38
CA LEU A 326 2.09 0.62 -2.02
C LEU A 326 0.58 0.41 -2.20
N LEU A 327 0.16 -0.18 -3.33
CA LEU A 327 -1.25 -0.45 -3.61
C LEU A 327 -1.86 -1.40 -2.56
N ILE A 328 -1.17 -2.49 -2.23
CA ILE A 328 -1.66 -3.46 -1.26
C ILE A 328 -1.68 -2.87 0.14
N SER A 329 -0.64 -2.15 0.55
CA SER A 329 -0.61 -1.49 1.86
C SER A 329 -1.77 -0.50 2.01
N ALA A 330 -2.11 0.23 0.95
CA ALA A 330 -3.28 1.12 0.93
C ALA A 330 -4.60 0.33 1.03
N ILE A 331 -4.75 -0.76 0.28
CA ILE A 331 -5.94 -1.64 0.33
C ILE A 331 -6.09 -2.27 1.73
N ALA A 332 -5.01 -2.78 2.32
CA ALA A 332 -5.01 -3.40 3.64
C ALA A 332 -5.46 -2.39 4.72
N LEU A 333 -4.94 -1.16 4.66
CA LEU A 333 -5.33 -0.09 5.56
C LEU A 333 -6.80 0.30 5.38
N LEU A 334 -7.27 0.43 4.13
CA LEU A 334 -8.67 0.73 3.83
C LEU A 334 -9.61 -0.36 4.36
N ASN A 335 -9.26 -1.64 4.17
CA ASN A 335 -10.03 -2.77 4.69
C ASN A 335 -10.14 -2.71 6.22
N ASP A 336 -9.03 -2.42 6.92
CA ASP A 336 -9.02 -2.28 8.37
C ASP A 336 -9.90 -1.10 8.84
N ILE A 337 -9.86 0.04 8.13
CA ILE A 337 -10.69 1.21 8.43
C ILE A 337 -12.17 0.89 8.21
N ILE A 338 -12.53 0.26 7.09
CA ILE A 338 -13.92 -0.11 6.77
C ILE A 338 -14.47 -1.09 7.82
N LEU A 339 -13.68 -2.09 8.22
CA LEU A 339 -14.09 -3.05 9.25
C LEU A 339 -14.36 -2.37 10.59
N LYS A 340 -13.52 -1.41 10.98
CA LYS A 340 -13.68 -0.61 12.21
C LYS A 340 -14.92 0.28 12.15
N LEU A 341 -15.15 0.96 11.03
CA LEU A 341 -16.33 1.80 10.81
C LEU A 341 -17.61 0.96 10.89
N PHE A 342 -17.62 -0.21 10.24
CA PHE A 342 -18.77 -1.10 10.26
C PHE A 342 -19.15 -1.52 11.68
N LYS A 343 -18.18 -1.88 12.52
CA LYS A 343 -18.44 -2.23 13.92
C LYS A 343 -18.84 -1.03 14.78
N PHE A 344 -18.26 0.14 14.55
CA PHE A 344 -18.65 1.36 15.27
C PHE A 344 -20.12 1.73 15.00
N PHE A 345 -20.54 1.71 13.73
CA PHE A 345 -21.93 1.98 13.37
C PHE A 345 -22.88 0.82 13.72
N GLY A 346 -22.41 -0.43 13.66
CA GLY A 346 -23.17 -1.59 14.09
C GLY A 346 -23.52 -1.55 15.58
N ASN A 347 -22.55 -1.19 16.43
CA ASN A 347 -22.77 -1.07 17.88
C ASN A 347 -23.68 0.12 18.25
N GLN A 348 -23.69 1.20 17.48
CA GLN A 348 -24.64 2.31 17.66
C GLN A 348 -26.08 1.87 17.40
N ASN A 349 -26.30 0.96 16.44
CA ASN A 349 -27.62 0.41 16.14
C ASN A 349 -28.10 -0.61 17.19
N GLU A 350 -27.19 -1.36 17.83
CA GLU A 350 -27.53 -2.24 18.97
C GLU A 350 -27.83 -1.42 20.24
N SER A 351 -27.02 -0.40 20.55
CA SER A 351 -27.26 0.52 21.69
C SER A 351 -28.58 1.29 21.54
N GLY A 352 -28.94 1.73 20.33
CA GLY A 352 -30.22 2.40 20.08
C GLY A 352 -31.44 1.47 20.16
N ASN A 353 -31.27 0.16 19.99
CA ASN A 353 -32.33 -0.83 20.16
C ASN A 353 -32.46 -1.29 21.62
N GLU A 354 -31.35 -1.41 22.37
CA GLU A 354 -31.40 -1.67 23.82
C GLU A 354 -32.07 -0.51 24.57
N ASP A 355 -31.75 0.74 24.22
CA ASP A 355 -32.40 1.91 24.81
C ASP A 355 -33.90 1.95 24.45
N LYS A 356 -34.29 1.65 23.20
CA LYS A 356 -35.71 1.56 22.82
C LYS A 356 -36.46 0.45 23.56
N HIS A 357 -35.86 -0.73 23.73
CA HIS A 357 -36.47 -1.81 24.50
C HIS A 357 -36.58 -1.49 26.00
N LEU A 358 -35.62 -0.74 26.56
CA LEU A 358 -35.70 -0.24 27.93
C LEU A 358 -36.78 0.83 28.09
N TYR A 359 -36.93 1.75 27.13
CA TYR A 359 -38.01 2.75 27.12
C TYR A 359 -39.40 2.13 26.90
N GLU A 360 -39.54 1.11 26.05
CA GLU A 360 -40.81 0.39 25.83
C GLU A 360 -41.20 -0.48 27.04
N ASN A 361 -40.24 -1.15 27.70
CA ASN A 361 -40.52 -1.88 28.94
C ASN A 361 -40.86 -0.93 30.10
N TYR A 362 -40.16 0.20 30.23
CA TYR A 362 -40.48 1.20 31.27
C TYR A 362 -41.88 1.79 31.10
N ASN A 363 -42.32 2.03 29.85
CA ASN A 363 -43.68 2.50 29.58
C ASN A 363 -44.75 1.41 29.80
N ASN A 364 -44.48 0.14 29.43
CA ASN A 364 -45.43 -0.95 29.67
C ASN A 364 -45.62 -1.26 31.17
N ASP A 365 -44.55 -1.20 31.97
CA ASP A 365 -44.62 -1.43 33.42
C ASP A 365 -45.36 -0.29 34.13
N ASN A 366 -45.18 0.96 33.68
CA ASN A 366 -45.91 2.11 34.22
C ASN A 366 -47.39 2.10 33.83
N ILE A 367 -47.75 1.64 32.62
CA ILE A 367 -49.14 1.48 32.19
C ILE A 367 -49.85 0.35 32.96
N GLN A 368 -49.14 -0.68 33.43
CA GLN A 368 -49.73 -1.70 34.31
C GLN A 368 -49.89 -1.24 35.76
N LEU A 369 -48.98 -0.40 36.27
CA LEU A 369 -49.09 0.19 37.61
C LEU A 369 -50.20 1.26 37.68
N GLU A 370 -50.35 2.10 36.65
CA GLU A 370 -51.37 3.16 36.61
C GLU A 370 -52.81 2.62 36.43
N ASN A 371 -52.95 1.40 35.89
CA ASN A 371 -54.23 0.70 35.79
C ASN A 371 -54.54 -0.21 37.01
N GLY A 372 -53.60 -0.35 37.96
CA GLY A 372 -53.77 -1.13 39.18
C GLY A 372 -54.10 -0.31 40.43
N GLU A 373 -54.07 1.02 40.33
CA GLU A 373 -54.14 1.94 41.48
C GLU A 373 -55.33 2.91 41.43
N ASN A 374 -56.36 2.59 40.64
CA ASN A 374 -57.55 3.44 40.47
C ASN A 374 -58.89 2.78 40.82
N ASP A 375 -58.89 1.75 41.66
CA ASP A 375 -60.12 1.27 42.29
C ASP A 375 -59.81 0.79 43.72
N ASN A 376 -59.95 1.70 44.71
CA ASN A 376 -60.46 1.44 46.07
C ASN A 376 -60.13 2.62 46.99
N GLU A 377 -61.02 3.61 47.06
CA GLU A 377 -61.47 4.23 48.32
C GLU A 377 -62.44 5.38 48.03
N GLU A 378 -63.74 5.08 47.92
CA GLU A 378 -64.77 5.93 48.53
C GLU A 378 -66.15 5.26 48.52
N ASN A 379 -66.86 5.44 49.65
CA ASN A 379 -68.31 5.26 49.86
C ASN A 379 -68.83 3.90 50.34
N ASN A 380 -68.73 3.71 51.66
CA ASN A 380 -69.81 3.13 52.46
C ASN A 380 -70.85 4.21 52.78
N ASN A 381 -72.02 4.18 52.14
CA ASN A 381 -73.26 4.69 52.72
C ASN A 381 -74.49 3.99 52.14
N ARG A 382 -75.12 3.21 53.02
CA ARG A 382 -76.56 2.91 53.15
C ARG A 382 -77.41 2.60 51.89
N GLU A 383 -78.02 1.42 52.02
CA GLU A 383 -79.44 1.13 51.80
C GLU A 383 -79.94 0.84 50.36
N SER A 384 -80.22 -0.45 50.18
CA SER A 384 -81.55 -0.99 49.87
C SER A 384 -81.79 -1.49 48.44
N SER A 385 -82.19 -2.77 48.43
CA SER A 385 -83.23 -3.38 47.60
C SER A 385 -82.89 -3.91 46.20
N THR A 386 -83.14 -5.22 46.05
CA THR A 386 -83.84 -5.89 44.91
C THR A 386 -83.14 -5.94 43.54
N PHE A 387 -83.25 -6.93 42.66
CA PHE A 387 -83.75 -8.31 42.58
C PHE A 387 -83.36 -8.77 41.13
N ILE A 388 -82.93 -10.04 40.96
CA ILE A 388 -83.03 -10.96 39.79
C ILE A 388 -82.52 -10.59 38.36
N HIS A 389 -81.84 -11.60 37.76
CA HIS A 389 -81.97 -12.12 36.36
C HIS A 389 -81.45 -11.24 35.20
N ASN A 390 -81.01 -11.77 34.07
CA ASN A 390 -80.67 -13.11 33.61
C ASN A 390 -79.90 -12.90 32.28
N GLU A 391 -79.22 -13.96 31.85
CA GLU A 391 -79.12 -14.38 30.44
C GLU A 391 -78.46 -13.46 29.39
N ASP A 392 -77.44 -14.08 28.80
CA ASP A 392 -77.42 -14.47 27.39
C ASP A 392 -76.74 -13.59 26.33
N GLN A 393 -75.70 -14.23 25.80
CA GLN A 393 -75.56 -14.65 24.41
C GLN A 393 -74.91 -13.71 23.40
N ILE A 394 -73.87 -14.30 22.76
CA ILE A 394 -73.70 -14.43 21.31
C ILE A 394 -73.41 -13.09 20.58
N ASN A 395 -72.27 -12.91 19.91
CA ASN A 395 -71.60 -13.76 18.91
C ASN A 395 -70.11 -13.45 18.88
#